data_AF-A0A396H156-F1
#
_entry.id   AF-A0A396H156-F1
#
_cell.length_a   1.000
_cell.length_b   1.000
_cell.length_c   1.000
_cell.angle_alpha   90.00
_cell.angle_beta   90.00
_cell.angle_gamma   90.00
#
_symmetry.space_group_name_H-M   'P 1'
#
loop_
_entity.id
_entity.type
_entity.pdbx_description
1 polymer ?
#
loop_
_entity_poly.entity_id
_entity_poly.type
_entity_poly.pdbx_seq_one_letter_code
_entity_poly.pdbx_strand_id
1 'polypeptide(L)'
;MKFAKIYIDDIKEKQPGWRDKFLSYKELKRLIRLIHDDGSEEAEFICLLNNEIDKFNDFFIEKEEEFIIRYKVKYNHFPKYMTG
;
A
#
# COMPACT_ATOMS: atom_id res chain seq x y z
N MET A 1 -4.02 -9.53 -15.92
CA MET A 1 -4.57 -10.84 -15.53
C MET A 1 -5.93 -10.65 -14.85
N LYS A 2 -6.86 -11.61 -14.97
CA LYS A 2 -8.23 -11.49 -14.42
C LYS A 2 -8.27 -11.46 -12.89
N PHE A 3 -7.37 -12.20 -12.22
CA PHE A 3 -7.37 -12.34 -10.76
C PHE A 3 -7.03 -11.04 -10.02
N ALA A 4 -5.92 -10.38 -10.37
CA ALA A 4 -5.53 -9.10 -9.76
C ALA A 4 -6.62 -8.03 -9.91
N LYS A 5 -7.33 -8.03 -11.05
CA LYS A 5 -8.43 -7.09 -11.29
C LYS A 5 -9.62 -7.37 -10.35
N ILE A 6 -10.06 -8.62 -10.26
CA ILE A 6 -11.15 -9.03 -9.36
C ILE A 6 -10.81 -8.72 -7.91
N TYR A 7 -9.59 -9.08 -7.47
CA TYR A 7 -9.15 -8.82 -6.09
C TYR A 7 -9.14 -7.32 -5.73
N ILE A 8 -8.65 -6.48 -6.64
CA ILE A 8 -8.64 -5.03 -6.46
C ILE A 8 -10.08 -4.49 -6.41
N ASP A 9 -10.98 -4.98 -7.28
CA ASP A 9 -12.38 -4.55 -7.32
C ASP A 9 -13.14 -4.98 -6.05
N ASP A 10 -12.85 -6.16 -5.52
CA ASP A 10 -13.38 -6.65 -4.24
C ASP A 10 -12.90 -5.80 -3.05
N ILE A 11 -11.62 -5.44 -2.99
CA ILE A 11 -11.10 -4.55 -1.93
C ILE A 11 -11.71 -3.16 -2.05
N LYS A 12 -11.84 -2.66 -3.28
CA LYS A 12 -12.47 -1.37 -3.58
C LYS A 12 -13.91 -1.30 -3.09
N GLU A 13 -14.65 -2.41 -3.13
CA GLU A 13 -16.03 -2.51 -2.67
C GLU A 13 -16.09 -2.62 -1.14
N LYS A 14 -15.29 -3.53 -0.56
CA LYS A 14 -15.34 -3.84 0.88
C LYS A 14 -14.64 -2.79 1.74
N GLN A 15 -13.62 -2.11 1.21
CA GLN A 15 -12.78 -1.15 1.92
C GLN A 15 -12.43 0.04 1.01
N PRO A 16 -13.41 0.93 0.76
CA PRO A 16 -13.25 2.05 -0.17
C PRO A 16 -12.14 3.04 0.25
N GLY A 17 -11.82 3.11 1.55
CA GLY A 17 -10.74 3.96 2.08
C GLY A 17 -9.32 3.44 1.87
N TRP A 18 -9.15 2.28 1.21
CA TRP A 18 -7.82 1.73 0.88
C TRP A 18 -7.42 2.06 -0.56
N ARG A 19 -8.32 2.67 -1.33
CA ARG A 19 -8.16 2.89 -2.78
C ARG A 19 -6.98 3.80 -3.12
N ASP A 20 -6.77 4.84 -2.33
CA ASP A 20 -5.68 5.82 -2.45
C ASP A 20 -4.33 5.26 -1.98
N LYS A 21 -4.33 4.15 -1.25
CA LYS A 21 -3.14 3.49 -0.69
C LYS A 21 -2.49 2.51 -1.65
N PHE A 22 -3.18 2.10 -2.71
CA PHE A 22 -2.57 1.28 -3.76
C PHE A 22 -1.54 2.08 -4.55
N LEU A 23 -0.57 1.34 -5.12
CA LEU A 23 0.38 1.86 -6.08
C LEU A 23 -0.36 2.43 -7.30
N SER A 24 -0.06 3.67 -7.67
CA SER A 24 -0.61 4.35 -8.84
C SER A 24 0.03 3.83 -10.13
N TYR A 25 -0.29 2.58 -10.49
CA TYR A 25 0.20 1.94 -11.72
C TYR A 25 -0.09 2.75 -12.98
N LYS A 26 -1.17 3.55 -12.99
CA LYS A 26 -1.52 4.39 -14.13
C LYS A 26 -0.49 5.48 -14.35
N GLU A 27 -0.11 6.21 -13.28
CA GLU A 27 0.85 7.30 -13.37
C GLU A 27 2.28 6.78 -13.55
N LEU A 28 2.65 5.71 -12.84
CA LEU A 28 3.94 5.03 -13.06
C LEU A 28 4.09 4.54 -14.50
N LYS A 29 3.05 3.91 -15.07
CA LYS A 29 3.07 3.48 -16.47
C LYS A 29 3.07 4.64 -17.45
N ARG A 30 2.47 5.78 -17.10
CA ARG A 30 2.52 7.00 -17.90
C ARG A 30 3.96 7.50 -17.99
N LEU A 31 4.66 7.60 -16.86
CA LEU A 31 6.07 8.02 -16.83
C LEU A 31 6.97 7.02 -17.57
N ILE A 32 6.79 5.71 -17.40
CA ILE A 32 7.57 4.71 -18.17
C ILE A 32 7.44 4.90 -19.68
N ARG A 33 6.27 5.32 -20.18
CA ARG A 33 6.06 5.59 -21.61
C ARG A 33 6.67 6.90 -22.09
N LEU A 34 6.96 7.80 -21.16
CA LEU A 34 7.56 9.09 -21.43
C LEU A 34 9.08 9.05 -21.26
N ILE A 35 9.65 8.04 -20.59
CA ILE A 35 11.10 7.85 -20.54
C ILE A 35 11.63 7.70 -21.97
N HIS A 36 12.32 8.74 -22.43
CA HIS A 36 13.09 8.73 -23.67
C HIS A 36 14.40 7.95 -23.49
N ASP A 37 15.02 7.50 -24.59
CA ASP A 37 16.28 6.73 -24.59
C ASP A 37 17.46 7.48 -23.94
N ASP A 38 17.32 8.80 -23.73
CA ASP A 38 18.32 9.64 -23.07
C ASP A 38 18.13 9.75 -21.54
N GLY A 39 17.13 9.07 -20.97
CA GLY A 39 16.91 9.00 -19.52
C GLY A 39 16.37 10.29 -18.89
N SER A 40 15.89 11.24 -19.70
CA SER A 40 15.48 12.57 -19.23
C SER A 40 14.32 12.55 -18.21
N GLU A 41 13.46 11.52 -18.24
CA GLU A 41 12.34 11.33 -17.30
C GLU A 41 12.60 10.24 -16.22
N GLU A 42 13.79 9.64 -16.20
CA GLU A 42 14.12 8.55 -15.26
C GLU A 42 14.09 9.04 -13.80
N ALA A 43 14.63 10.23 -13.53
CA ALA A 43 14.64 10.80 -12.18
C ALA A 43 13.22 11.09 -11.66
N GLU A 44 12.32 11.57 -12.53
CA GLU A 44 10.91 11.81 -12.16
C GLU A 44 10.19 10.48 -11.87
N PHE A 45 10.43 9.45 -12.68
CA PHE A 45 9.90 8.12 -12.45
C PHE A 45 10.38 7.52 -11.11
N ILE A 46 11.68 7.58 -10.82
CA ILE A 46 12.25 7.06 -9.57
C ILE A 46 11.67 7.80 -8.37
N CYS A 47 11.56 9.13 -8.44
CA CYS A 47 10.96 9.93 -7.37
C CYS A 47 9.50 9.52 -7.11
N LEU A 48 8.69 9.42 -8.17
CA LEU A 48 7.30 8.99 -8.04
C LEU A 48 7.20 7.56 -7.48
N LEU A 49 8.04 6.64 -7.95
CA LEU A 49 8.06 5.26 -7.50
C LEU A 49 8.39 5.15 -6.02
N ASN A 50 9.42 5.86 -5.54
CA ASN A 50 9.80 5.84 -4.13
C ASN A 50 8.67 6.39 -3.24
N ASN A 51 8.08 7.52 -3.61
CA ASN A 51 6.95 8.09 -2.86
C ASN A 51 5.76 7.13 -2.78
N GLU A 52 5.47 6.42 -3.88
CA GLU A 52 4.40 5.44 -3.93
C GLU A 52 4.71 4.17 -3.11
N ILE A 53 5.98 3.76 -3.03
CA ILE A 53 6.44 2.67 -2.17
C ILE A 53 6.35 3.06 -0.69
N ASP A 54 6.81 4.25 -0.31
CA ASP A 54 6.77 4.73 1.07
C ASP A 54 5.33 4.81 1.59
N LYS A 55 4.43 5.40 0.80
CA LYS A 55 2.98 5.41 1.07
C LYS A 55 2.41 4.00 1.28
N PHE A 56 2.81 3.06 0.43
CA PHE A 56 2.33 1.68 0.51
C PHE A 56 2.86 0.96 1.76
N ASN A 57 4.14 1.16 2.09
CA ASN A 57 4.77 0.58 3.27
C ASN A 57 4.14 1.11 4.56
N ASP A 58 3.95 2.43 4.67
CA ASP A 58 3.30 3.05 5.82
C ASP A 58 1.90 2.46 6.06
N PHE A 59 1.12 2.34 4.99
CA PHE A 59 -0.20 1.74 5.05
C PHE A 59 -0.15 0.27 5.47
N PHE A 60 0.79 -0.51 4.94
CA PHE A 60 0.91 -1.93 5.25
C PHE A 60 1.27 -2.15 6.72
N ILE A 61 2.22 -1.39 7.25
CA ILE A 61 2.63 -1.44 8.66
C ILE A 61 1.43 -1.11 9.56
N GLU A 62 0.70 -0.04 9.28
CA GLU A 62 -0.51 0.34 10.05
C GLU A 62 -1.53 -0.81 10.10
N LYS A 63 -1.80 -1.47 8.96
CA LYS A 63 -2.76 -2.59 8.92
C LYS A 63 -2.25 -3.86 9.56
N GLU A 64 -0.95 -4.13 9.49
CA GLU A 64 -0.32 -5.23 10.20
C GLU A 64 -0.43 -5.02 11.72
N GLU A 65 -0.14 -3.82 12.22
CA GLU A 65 -0.30 -3.46 13.63
C GLU A 65 -1.75 -3.65 14.09
N GLU A 66 -2.72 -3.11 13.36
CA GLU A 66 -4.14 -3.33 13.67
C GLU A 66 -4.51 -4.82 13.71
N PHE A 67 -3.99 -5.61 12.77
CA PHE A 67 -4.24 -7.05 12.72
C PHE A 67 -3.65 -7.77 13.94
N ILE A 68 -2.40 -7.46 14.29
CA ILE A 68 -1.71 -8.01 15.45
C ILE A 68 -2.45 -7.62 16.74
N ILE A 69 -2.87 -6.36 16.88
CA ILE A 69 -3.66 -5.90 18.02
C ILE A 69 -4.98 -6.67 18.10
N ARG A 70 -5.75 -6.74 17.02
CA ARG A 70 -7.01 -7.51 16.96
C ARG A 70 -6.81 -8.97 17.35
N TYR A 71 -5.73 -9.60 16.87
CA TYR A 71 -5.39 -10.97 17.21
C TYR A 71 -5.04 -11.13 18.70
N LYS A 72 -4.17 -10.27 19.23
CA LYS A 72 -3.75 -10.31 20.64
C LYS A 72 -4.91 -10.03 21.60
N VAL A 73 -5.78 -9.08 21.29
CA VAL A 73 -7.00 -8.78 22.06
C VAL A 73 -7.95 -9.99 22.06
N LYS A 74 -8.17 -10.59 20.89
CA LYS A 74 -9.18 -11.65 20.70
C LYS A 74 -8.75 -13.01 21.25
N TYR A 75 -7.47 -13.36 21.13
CA TYR A 75 -6.99 -14.72 21.42
C TYR A 75 -6.01 -14.80 22.59
N ASN A 76 -5.50 -13.66 23.08
CA ASN A 76 -4.32 -13.63 23.94
C ASN A 76 -4.51 -12.78 25.23
N HIS A 77 -5.75 -12.67 25.75
CA HIS A 77 -6.15 -12.01 27.01
C HIS A 77 -5.03 -11.20 27.69
N PHE A 78 -5.05 -9.86 27.52
CA PHE A 78 -4.06 -8.93 28.09
C PHE A 78 -3.53 -9.39 29.45
N PRO A 79 -2.24 -9.74 29.58
CA PRO A 79 -1.69 -9.95 30.90
C PRO A 79 -1.59 -8.60 31.62
N LYS A 80 -2.09 -8.57 32.86
CA LYS A 80 -2.36 -7.41 33.73
C LYS A 80 -1.15 -6.54 34.13
N TYR A 81 -0.06 -6.50 33.37
CA TYR A 81 1.17 -5.78 33.76
C TYR A 81 1.56 -4.66 32.79
N MET A 82 0.62 -3.77 32.48
CA MET A 82 0.97 -2.39 32.08
C MET A 82 -0.01 -1.40 32.71
N THR A 83 -0.06 -1.41 34.04
CA THR A 83 -0.34 -0.22 34.84
C THR A 83 0.90 0.05 35.67
N GLY A 84 1.65 1.06 35.25
CA GLY A 84 2.81 1.63 35.92
C GLY A 84 2.93 3.06 35.45
#